data_AF-A0A932WK27-F1
#
_entry.id   AF-A0A932WK27-F1
#
_cell.length_a   1.000
_cell.length_b   1.000
_cell.length_c   1.000
_cell.angle_alpha   90.00
_cell.angle_beta   90.00
_cell.angle_gamma   90.00
#
_symmetry.space_group_name_H-M   'P 1'
#
loop_
_entity.id
_entity.type
_entity.pdbx_description
1 polymer ?
#
loop_
_entity_poly.entity_id
_entity_poly.type
_entity_poly.pdbx_seq_one_letter_code
_entity_poly.pdbx_strand_id
1 'polypeptide(L)'
;MHSRDRQSAPDARGSIVVASIAAVLFVIVFGRMIHLPRSEADPSSSPGTASFSSSLGTQFFTKGNILVTSPASGQTVGWSFTIQGQARVFESQFNYRIRGADGSILTEGTALAKSADAGQFGAFRIPVRLTPSAVKDGTIDLFAFSPRDGSQQDLVRIPVHFAP
;
A
#
# COMPACT_ATOMS: atom_id res chain seq x y z
N MET A 1 54.05 40.63 14.94
CA MET A 1 52.67 41.04 14.61
C MET A 1 52.32 40.35 13.30
N HIS A 2 51.54 39.26 13.35
CA HIS A 2 50.07 39.27 13.09
C HIS A 2 49.78 39.82 11.69
N SER A 3 49.26 39.08 10.70
CA SER A 3 48.19 38.09 10.81
C SER A 3 48.25 37.07 9.67
N ARG A 4 47.92 35.82 10.00
CA ARG A 4 47.28 34.86 9.10
C ARG A 4 45.78 35.17 9.14
N ASP A 5 45.18 35.48 8.01
CA ASP A 5 43.73 35.56 7.77
C ASP A 5 43.59 35.38 6.24
N ARG A 6 42.68 34.60 5.64
CA ARG A 6 41.58 33.74 6.07
C ARG A 6 41.30 32.78 4.91
N GLN A 7 40.76 31.62 5.26
CA GLN A 7 39.98 30.73 4.39
C GLN A 7 39.29 31.44 3.22
N SER A 8 39.59 31.00 1.99
CA SER A 8 38.62 31.05 0.88
C SER A 8 38.06 29.64 0.72
N ALA A 9 36.88 29.41 1.31
CA ALA A 9 36.09 28.21 1.08
C ALA A 9 35.39 28.33 -0.28
N PRO A 10 35.43 27.32 -1.15
CA PRO A 10 34.55 27.28 -2.32
C PRO A 10 33.14 26.79 -1.95
N ASP A 11 32.17 27.55 -2.45
CA ASP A 11 30.72 27.46 -2.28
C ASP A 11 30.11 26.04 -2.26
N ALA A 12 29.28 25.82 -1.23
CA ALA A 12 28.31 24.75 -1.19
C ALA A 12 27.19 25.00 -2.21
N ARG A 13 27.33 24.44 -3.42
CA ARG A 13 26.23 24.29 -4.36
C ARG A 13 25.59 22.92 -4.16
N GLY A 14 24.46 22.91 -3.47
CA GLY A 14 23.54 21.77 -3.50
C GLY A 14 22.97 21.60 -4.90
N SER A 15 22.96 20.36 -5.40
CA SER A 15 21.87 19.85 -6.23
C SER A 15 21.92 18.33 -6.34
N ILE A 16 20.90 17.74 -5.71
CA ILE A 16 20.09 16.63 -6.21
C ILE A 16 20.82 15.30 -6.36
N VAL A 17 20.72 14.51 -5.29
CA VAL A 17 20.81 13.05 -5.31
C VAL A 17 19.69 12.54 -6.21
N VAL A 18 20.00 12.24 -7.47
CA VAL A 18 19.13 11.45 -8.34
C VAL A 18 19.31 9.99 -7.95
N ALA A 19 18.56 9.54 -6.95
CA ALA A 19 18.47 8.13 -6.60
C ALA A 19 17.51 7.43 -7.58
N SER A 20 17.97 7.17 -8.80
CA SER A 20 17.27 6.32 -9.77
C SER A 20 17.54 4.85 -9.42
N ILE A 21 16.67 4.22 -8.62
CA ILE A 21 16.66 2.76 -8.51
C ILE A 21 15.61 2.24 -9.48
N ALA A 22 16.01 2.11 -10.75
CA ALA A 22 15.30 1.29 -11.72
C ALA A 22 15.70 -0.17 -11.46
N ALA A 23 14.85 -0.94 -10.75
CA ALA A 23 15.01 -2.38 -10.68
C ALA A 23 14.33 -3.01 -11.90
N VAL A 24 15.15 -3.58 -12.77
CA VAL A 24 14.79 -4.24 -14.03
C VAL A 24 14.14 -5.60 -13.77
N LEU A 25 13.16 -5.91 -14.62
CA LEU A 25 12.22 -7.04 -14.62
C LEU A 25 12.77 -8.27 -15.41
N PHE A 26 12.16 -9.45 -15.15
CA PHE A 26 12.18 -10.74 -15.90
C PHE A 26 13.41 -11.65 -15.67
N VAL A 27 13.28 -12.98 -15.44
CA VAL A 27 12.42 -13.98 -16.10
C VAL A 27 12.12 -15.16 -15.14
N ILE A 28 10.85 -15.56 -15.02
CA ILE A 28 10.47 -16.90 -14.54
C ILE A 28 10.30 -17.81 -15.76
N VAL A 29 11.12 -18.86 -15.82
CA VAL A 29 10.87 -20.04 -16.66
C VAL A 29 10.26 -21.09 -15.74
N PHE A 30 9.11 -21.67 -16.11
CA PHE A 30 8.93 -23.11 -16.28
C PHE A 30 7.46 -23.44 -16.64
N GLY A 31 7.29 -23.76 -17.93
CA GLY A 31 6.76 -25.05 -18.38
C GLY A 31 5.42 -25.55 -17.85
N ARG A 32 4.44 -25.57 -18.75
CA ARG A 32 3.13 -26.21 -18.61
C ARG A 32 3.22 -27.73 -18.46
N MET A 33 2.31 -28.32 -17.69
CA MET A 33 1.71 -29.62 -18.06
C MET A 33 0.27 -29.70 -17.57
N ILE A 34 -0.59 -30.13 -18.49
CA ILE A 34 -2.06 -30.12 -18.46
C ILE A 34 -2.56 -31.55 -18.16
N HIS A 35 -3.79 -31.64 -17.63
CA HIS A 35 -4.78 -32.75 -17.68
C HIS A 35 -5.10 -33.36 -16.30
N LEU A 36 -6.35 -33.62 -15.90
CA LEU A 36 -7.58 -33.92 -16.66
C LEU A 36 -8.85 -33.24 -16.06
N PRO A 37 -9.92 -33.09 -16.85
CA PRO A 37 -11.25 -32.71 -16.35
C PRO A 37 -12.07 -33.95 -15.95
N ARG A 38 -12.70 -33.92 -14.77
CA ARG A 38 -13.99 -34.60 -14.54
C ARG A 38 -14.72 -33.90 -13.40
N SER A 39 -15.61 -32.99 -13.75
CA SER A 39 -16.62 -32.47 -12.83
C SER A 39 -17.97 -32.86 -13.39
N GLU A 40 -18.44 -34.01 -12.94
CA GLU A 40 -19.80 -34.50 -13.17
C GLU A 40 -20.62 -33.98 -11.99
N ALA A 41 -21.31 -32.86 -12.19
CA ALA A 41 -22.26 -32.32 -11.23
C ALA A 41 -23.63 -32.26 -11.93
N ASP A 42 -24.56 -33.07 -11.44
CA ASP A 42 -25.95 -33.13 -11.91
C ASP A 42 -26.66 -31.77 -11.74
N PRO A 43 -27.49 -31.33 -12.72
CA PRO A 43 -28.29 -30.12 -12.60
C PRO A 43 -29.68 -30.44 -12.06
N SER A 44 -29.94 -30.19 -10.78
CA SER A 44 -31.32 -30.04 -10.32
C SER A 44 -31.42 -29.33 -8.96
N SER A 45 -31.64 -28.01 -9.01
CA SER A 45 -32.68 -27.34 -8.20
C SER A 45 -32.77 -25.87 -8.58
N SER A 46 -34.00 -25.48 -8.94
CA SER A 46 -34.51 -24.21 -9.48
C SER A 46 -34.30 -22.95 -8.61
N PRO A 47 -34.56 -21.74 -9.16
CA PRO A 47 -34.06 -20.48 -8.62
C PRO A 47 -34.98 -19.91 -7.54
N GLY A 48 -34.43 -19.70 -6.35
CA GLY A 48 -35.03 -18.86 -5.32
C GLY A 48 -34.52 -17.43 -5.47
N THR A 49 -35.38 -16.53 -5.92
CA THR A 49 -35.16 -15.07 -5.90
C THR A 49 -35.07 -14.60 -4.45
N ALA A 50 -33.87 -14.46 -3.92
CA ALA A 50 -33.64 -13.77 -2.66
C ALA A 50 -33.14 -12.36 -2.96
N SER A 51 -34.09 -11.43 -3.07
CA SER A 51 -33.83 -9.99 -3.00
C SER A 51 -33.28 -9.67 -1.62
N PHE A 52 -31.97 -9.44 -1.50
CA PHE A 52 -31.40 -8.84 -0.31
C PHE A 52 -31.23 -7.35 -0.53
N SER A 53 -32.26 -6.61 -0.11
CA SER A 53 -32.15 -5.18 0.15
C SER A 53 -31.47 -5.02 1.50
N SER A 54 -30.14 -4.85 1.51
CA SER A 54 -29.38 -4.56 2.74
C SER A 54 -29.00 -3.09 2.76
N SER A 55 -29.73 -2.37 3.59
CA SER A 55 -29.56 -0.98 3.96
C SER A 55 -28.17 -0.68 4.53
N LEU A 56 -27.73 0.55 4.27
CA LEU A 56 -26.65 1.26 4.97
C LEU A 56 -26.58 0.96 6.48
N GLY A 57 -25.39 0.59 6.97
CA GLY A 57 -25.07 0.62 8.40
C GLY A 57 -24.14 -0.50 8.87
N THR A 58 -22.89 -0.15 9.17
CA THR A 58 -22.03 -0.78 10.18
C THR A 58 -21.62 -2.25 9.99
N GLN A 59 -20.40 -2.39 9.44
CA GLN A 59 -19.34 -3.35 9.79
C GLN A 59 -19.60 -4.85 9.63
N PHE A 60 -18.74 -5.51 8.84
CA PHE A 60 -17.81 -6.60 9.23
C PHE A 60 -17.18 -7.18 7.95
N PHE A 61 -15.92 -6.82 7.66
CA PHE A 61 -15.08 -7.65 6.78
C PHE A 61 -13.78 -7.96 7.51
N THR A 62 -13.84 -8.91 8.45
CA THR A 62 -12.68 -9.59 9.04
C THR A 62 -11.96 -10.52 8.05
N LYS A 63 -12.29 -10.43 6.75
CA LYS A 63 -11.60 -11.12 5.64
C LYS A 63 -10.51 -10.25 4.98
N GLY A 64 -9.94 -9.30 5.70
CA GLY A 64 -8.79 -8.52 5.24
C GLY A 64 -7.49 -9.09 5.80
N ASN A 65 -6.47 -9.22 4.96
CA ASN A 65 -5.11 -9.56 5.40
C ASN A 65 -4.28 -8.32 5.78
N ILE A 66 -4.88 -7.13 5.76
CA ILE A 66 -4.26 -5.87 6.16
C ILE A 66 -5.20 -5.16 7.13
N LEU A 67 -4.68 -4.76 8.28
CA LEU A 67 -5.35 -3.96 9.29
C LEU A 67 -4.52 -2.71 9.51
N VAL A 68 -5.15 -1.54 9.47
CA VAL A 68 -4.49 -0.26 9.72
C VAL A 68 -5.04 0.33 11.00
N THR A 69 -4.14 0.65 11.93
CA THR A 69 -4.46 1.29 13.21
C THR A 69 -4.19 2.78 13.20
N SER A 70 -3.35 3.26 12.29
CA SER A 70 -3.09 4.69 12.09
C SER A 70 -2.63 4.96 10.65
N PRO A 71 -3.09 6.05 10.00
CA PRO A 71 -4.12 6.96 10.48
C PRO A 71 -5.53 6.33 10.47
N ALA A 72 -6.44 6.88 11.27
CA ALA A 72 -7.85 6.54 11.22
C ALA A 72 -8.53 7.20 10.00
N SER A 73 -9.66 6.64 9.56
CA SER A 73 -10.46 7.26 8.49
C SER A 73 -10.93 8.66 8.90
N GLY A 74 -10.76 9.63 8.01
CA GLY A 74 -11.06 11.04 8.24
C GLY A 74 -10.04 11.78 9.11
N GLN A 75 -8.95 11.12 9.52
CA GLN A 75 -7.93 11.78 10.34
C GLN A 75 -7.17 12.83 9.53
N THR A 76 -6.91 13.98 10.16
CA THR A 76 -5.98 14.98 9.64
C THR A 76 -4.54 14.55 9.90
N VAL A 77 -3.72 14.52 8.87
CA VAL A 77 -2.30 14.18 8.92
C VAL A 77 -1.44 15.30 8.35
N GLY A 78 -0.23 15.41 8.88
CA GLY A 78 0.80 16.32 8.38
C GLY A 78 1.38 15.89 7.02
N TRP A 79 2.32 16.66 6.48
CA TRP A 79 3.15 16.22 5.35
C TRP A 79 4.16 15.13 5.73
N SER A 80 4.38 14.93 7.02
CA SER A 80 5.13 13.79 7.56
C SER A 80 4.28 13.07 8.58
N PHE A 81 4.04 11.78 8.35
CA PHE A 81 3.25 10.94 9.25
C PHE A 81 3.70 9.48 9.14
N THR A 82 3.02 8.59 9.86
CA THR A 82 3.37 7.17 9.85
C THR A 82 2.11 6.34 9.70
N ILE A 83 2.11 5.43 8.72
CA ILE A 83 1.08 4.42 8.56
C ILE A 83 1.48 3.20 9.40
N GLN A 84 0.59 2.72 10.25
CA GLN A 84 0.84 1.64 11.21
C GLN A 84 -0.30 0.64 11.22
N GLY A 85 0.03 -0.61 11.48
CA GLY A 85 -0.95 -1.66 11.51
C GLY A 85 -0.34 -3.05 11.52
N GLN A 86 -1.12 -4.04 11.09
CA GLN A 86 -0.70 -5.43 10.99
C GLN A 86 -1.12 -6.00 9.64
N ALA A 87 -0.30 -6.86 9.04
CA ALA A 87 -0.66 -7.57 7.82
C ALA A 87 -0.19 -9.03 7.83
N ARG A 88 -0.93 -9.90 7.14
CA ARG A 88 -0.65 -11.33 6.92
C ARG A 88 -0.74 -11.69 5.44
N VAL A 89 0.10 -11.03 4.65
CA VAL A 89 0.14 -11.17 3.19
C VAL A 89 1.23 -12.17 2.78
N PHE A 90 1.19 -12.66 1.54
CA PHE A 90 2.23 -13.55 1.00
C PHE A 90 3.61 -12.88 1.12
N GLU A 91 4.62 -13.64 1.56
CA GLU A 91 5.99 -13.14 1.85
C GLU A 91 6.05 -11.94 2.83
N SER A 92 4.96 -11.66 3.55
CA SER A 92 4.80 -10.47 4.39
C SER A 92 4.97 -9.14 3.64
N GLN A 93 4.86 -9.13 2.31
CA GLN A 93 5.00 -7.93 1.48
C GLN A 93 3.66 -7.44 0.93
N PHE A 94 3.41 -6.13 1.04
CA PHE A 94 2.24 -5.46 0.46
C PHE A 94 2.64 -4.11 -0.16
N ASN A 95 1.67 -3.48 -0.82
CA ASN A 95 1.82 -2.20 -1.51
C ASN A 95 1.02 -1.14 -0.78
N TYR A 96 1.46 0.11 -0.90
CA TYR A 96 0.70 1.28 -0.48
C TYR A 96 0.72 2.33 -1.58
N ARG A 97 -0.34 3.12 -1.67
CA ARG A 97 -0.47 4.25 -2.58
C ARG A 97 -1.27 5.36 -1.91
N ILE A 98 -0.74 6.58 -1.96
CA ILE A 98 -1.36 7.78 -1.41
C ILE A 98 -1.75 8.67 -2.58
N ARG A 99 -3.02 9.02 -2.65
CA ARG A 99 -3.56 9.87 -3.72
C ARG A 99 -4.23 11.11 -3.16
N GLY A 100 -4.05 12.22 -3.85
CA GLY A 100 -4.87 13.40 -3.67
C GLY A 100 -6.30 13.18 -4.20
N ALA A 101 -7.24 13.97 -3.70
CA ALA A 101 -8.61 13.99 -4.20
C ALA A 101 -8.72 14.47 -5.66
N ASP A 102 -7.70 15.15 -6.17
CA ASP A 102 -7.52 15.52 -7.57
C ASP A 102 -7.07 14.35 -8.46
N GLY A 103 -6.87 13.16 -7.89
CA GLY A 103 -6.41 11.97 -8.60
C GLY A 103 -4.89 11.85 -8.74
N SER A 104 -4.13 12.83 -8.27
CA SER A 104 -2.66 12.78 -8.27
C SER A 104 -2.14 11.67 -7.35
N ILE A 105 -1.11 10.92 -7.79
CA ILE A 105 -0.38 10.02 -6.89
C ILE A 105 0.68 10.85 -6.17
N LEU A 106 0.52 11.02 -4.86
CA LEU A 106 1.47 11.77 -4.03
C LEU A 106 2.69 10.92 -3.70
N THR A 107 2.48 9.62 -3.47
CA THR A 107 3.55 8.62 -3.30
C THR A 107 2.97 7.20 -3.38
N GLU A 108 3.79 6.23 -3.74
CA GLU A 108 3.45 4.81 -3.68
C GLU A 108 4.72 3.99 -3.44
N GLY A 109 4.55 2.74 -3.01
CA GLY A 109 5.67 1.85 -2.75
C GLY A 109 5.25 0.51 -2.15
N THR A 110 6.24 -0.25 -1.70
CA THR A 110 6.03 -1.53 -1.01
C THR A 110 6.48 -1.45 0.44
N ALA A 111 5.91 -2.31 1.27
CA ALA A 111 6.23 -2.42 2.68
C ALA A 111 6.21 -3.87 3.15
N LEU A 112 6.96 -4.13 4.22
CA LEU A 112 7.03 -5.44 4.87
C LEU A 112 6.34 -5.39 6.23
N ALA A 113 5.53 -6.42 6.49
CA ALA A 113 5.04 -6.75 7.82
C ALA A 113 6.07 -7.62 8.55
N LYS A 114 6.34 -7.29 9.81
CA LYS A 114 7.24 -8.06 10.68
C LYS A 114 6.46 -9.17 11.36
N SER A 115 6.31 -10.28 10.66
CA SER A 115 5.67 -11.50 11.18
C SER A 115 6.70 -12.43 11.81
N ALA A 116 6.28 -13.21 12.82
CA ALA A 116 7.11 -14.28 13.39
C ALA A 116 7.25 -15.46 12.40
N ASP A 117 6.16 -15.79 11.70
CA ASP A 117 6.07 -16.92 10.78
C ASP A 117 5.19 -16.59 9.57
N ALA A 118 5.32 -17.39 8.51
CA ALA A 118 4.47 -17.29 7.32
C ALA A 118 2.99 -17.49 7.69
N GLY A 119 2.11 -16.62 7.17
CA GLY A 119 0.66 -16.66 7.41
C GLY A 119 0.19 -16.06 8.73
N GLN A 120 1.12 -15.65 9.62
CA GLN A 120 0.78 -14.89 10.81
C GLN A 120 0.70 -13.39 10.53
N PHE A 121 -0.01 -12.66 11.40
CA PHE A 121 0.00 -11.21 11.37
C PHE A 121 1.34 -10.67 11.84
N GLY A 122 1.94 -9.80 11.03
CA GLY A 122 3.12 -9.04 11.38
C GLY A 122 2.82 -7.55 11.49
N ALA A 123 3.44 -6.87 12.45
CA ALA A 123 3.31 -5.42 12.59
C ALA A 123 4.09 -4.70 11.48
N PHE A 124 3.56 -3.60 10.96
CA PHE A 124 4.26 -2.73 10.03
C PHE A 124 4.23 -1.27 10.49
N ARG A 125 5.24 -0.52 10.06
CA ARG A 125 5.38 0.91 10.33
C ARG A 125 6.04 1.59 9.13
N ILE A 126 5.28 2.40 8.40
CA ILE A 126 5.71 3.05 7.16
C ILE A 126 5.83 4.55 7.44
N PRO A 127 7.05 5.09 7.57
CA PRO A 127 7.24 6.54 7.63
C PRO A 127 6.97 7.14 6.25
N VAL A 128 6.04 8.10 6.20
CA VAL A 128 5.67 8.79 4.97
C VAL A 128 6.15 10.24 5.06
N ARG A 129 6.74 10.71 3.97
CA ARG A 129 7.09 12.12 3.75
C ARG A 129 6.56 12.54 2.40
N LEU A 130 5.61 13.47 2.40
CA LEU A 130 5.02 14.04 1.20
C LEU A 130 5.62 15.41 0.93
N THR A 131 5.68 15.77 -0.34
CA THR A 131 5.92 17.16 -0.73
C THR A 131 4.67 17.97 -0.40
N PRO A 132 4.79 19.11 0.31
CA PRO A 132 3.66 19.99 0.57
C PRO A 132 2.93 20.38 -0.72
N SER A 133 1.61 20.31 -0.70
CA SER A 133 0.75 20.59 -1.85
C SER A 133 -0.47 21.40 -1.42
N ALA A 134 -1.17 21.98 -2.41
CA ALA A 134 -2.46 22.63 -2.19
C ALA A 134 -3.58 21.63 -1.88
N VAL A 135 -3.41 20.35 -2.26
CA VAL A 135 -4.40 19.29 -2.03
C VAL A 135 -4.63 19.09 -0.53
N LYS A 136 -5.90 19.14 -0.10
CA LYS A 136 -6.33 19.01 1.30
C LYS A 136 -6.97 17.68 1.65
N ASP A 137 -7.37 16.91 0.65
CA ASP A 137 -8.08 15.65 0.83
C ASP A 137 -7.38 14.55 0.04
N GLY A 138 -7.42 13.33 0.56
CA GLY A 138 -6.84 12.20 -0.13
C GLY A 138 -7.24 10.85 0.43
N THR A 139 -6.63 9.83 -0.18
CA THR A 139 -6.81 8.43 0.21
C THR A 139 -5.47 7.75 0.35
N ILE A 140 -5.33 6.96 1.41
CA ILE A 140 -4.25 6.01 1.59
C ILE A 140 -4.83 4.63 1.28
N ASP A 141 -4.35 4.01 0.20
CA ASP A 141 -4.69 2.64 -0.18
C ASP A 141 -3.54 1.72 0.24
N LEU A 142 -3.82 0.63 0.95
CA LEU A 142 -2.90 -0.50 1.16
C LEU A 142 -3.52 -1.73 0.52
N PHE A 143 -2.72 -2.52 -0.20
CA PHE A 143 -3.22 -3.69 -0.93
C PHE A 143 -2.11 -4.69 -1.22
N ALA A 144 -2.49 -5.94 -1.49
CA ALA A 144 -1.59 -6.95 -2.02
C ALA A 144 -1.95 -7.27 -3.47
N PHE A 145 -0.99 -7.81 -4.22
CA PHE A 145 -1.28 -8.44 -5.50
C PHE A 145 -1.35 -9.95 -5.32
N SER A 146 -2.33 -10.59 -5.96
CA SER A 146 -2.45 -12.03 -6.00
C SER A 146 -1.29 -12.61 -6.82
N PRO A 147 -0.49 -13.54 -6.29
CA PRO A 147 0.58 -14.19 -7.04
C PRO A 147 0.04 -15.10 -8.16
N ARG A 148 -1.25 -15.43 -8.14
CA ARG A 148 -1.90 -16.28 -9.14
C ARG A 148 -2.17 -15.55 -10.45
N ASP A 149 -2.62 -14.30 -10.37
CA ASP A 149 -3.17 -13.56 -11.52
C ASP A 149 -2.84 -12.06 -11.52
N GLY A 150 -2.08 -11.57 -10.53
CA GLY A 150 -1.72 -10.17 -10.40
C GLY A 150 -2.88 -9.26 -9.98
N SER A 151 -4.06 -9.80 -9.67
CA SER A 151 -5.21 -8.99 -9.26
C SER A 151 -4.96 -8.30 -7.92
N GLN A 152 -5.51 -7.09 -7.77
CA GLN A 152 -5.45 -6.37 -6.50
C GLN A 152 -6.40 -7.01 -5.48
N GLN A 153 -5.87 -7.37 -4.32
CA GLN A 153 -6.62 -7.96 -3.21
C GLN A 153 -6.29 -7.27 -1.89
N ASP A 154 -7.08 -7.57 -0.86
CA ASP A 154 -6.89 -7.04 0.50
C ASP A 154 -6.82 -5.49 0.55
N LEU A 155 -7.53 -4.82 -0.37
CA LEU A 155 -7.53 -3.36 -0.43
C LEU A 155 -8.15 -2.76 0.84
N VAL A 156 -7.36 -1.99 1.56
CA VAL A 156 -7.78 -1.09 2.63
C VAL A 156 -7.65 0.34 2.14
N ARG A 157 -8.74 1.10 2.16
CA ARG A 157 -8.77 2.51 1.77
C ARG A 157 -9.09 3.39 2.97
N ILE A 158 -8.26 4.38 3.21
CA ILE A 158 -8.36 5.29 4.35
C ILE A 158 -8.42 6.72 3.83
N PRO A 159 -9.60 7.34 3.83
CA PRO A 159 -9.75 8.78 3.62
C PRO A 159 -8.97 9.56 4.68
N VAL A 160 -8.25 10.61 4.30
CA VAL A 160 -7.51 11.49 5.21
C VAL A 160 -7.58 12.94 4.74
N HIS A 161 -7.33 13.87 5.65
CA HIS A 161 -7.14 15.28 5.35
C HIS A 161 -5.66 15.65 5.51
N PHE A 162 -5.10 16.40 4.56
CA PHE A 162 -3.73 16.90 4.62
C PHE A 162 -3.71 18.32 5.19
N ALA A 163 -2.95 18.51 6.26
CA ALA A 163 -2.65 19.81 6.84
C ALA A 163 -1.14 20.00 7.01
N PRO A 164 -0.63 21.24 7.04
CA PRO A 164 0.75 21.53 7.42
C PRO A 164 1.14 20.98 8.79
#